data_AF-A0AAU9HQ96-F1
#
_entry.id   AF-A0AAU9HQ96-F1
#
_cell.length_a   1.000
_cell.length_b   1.000
_cell.length_c   1.000
_cell.angle_alpha   90.00
_cell.angle_beta   90.00
_cell.angle_gamma   90.00
#
_symmetry.space_group_name_H-M   'P 1'
#
loop_
_entity.id
_entity.type
_entity.pdbx_description
1 polymer ?
#
loop_
_entity_poly.entity_id
_entity_poly.type
_entity_poly.pdbx_seq_one_letter_code
_entity_poly.pdbx_strand_id
1 'polypeptide(L)'
;MIKTTPSGQDLEQQLDNILSFVTQPSDANPPASSKNTDQDTLNKALYYLKNEQGALAAKWMRLAAMAGNYRAQFYLGLFFIKGQGVPQSVFHGAAWLSLASSQGYEPAIEAMSDIRKHISTKRLKDAQCYAASLYEQIHQLQFSHLIPISHEK
;
A
#
# COMPACT_ATOMS: atom_id res chain seq x y z
N MET A 1 -18.63 3.81 25.49
CA MET A 1 -18.06 3.05 24.37
C MET A 1 -17.66 4.03 23.27
N ILE A 2 -16.43 4.53 23.30
CA ILE A 2 -15.91 5.40 22.23
C ILE A 2 -15.55 4.52 21.05
N LYS A 3 -16.23 4.68 19.91
CA LYS A 3 -15.76 4.14 18.63
C LYS A 3 -14.55 4.99 18.23
N THR A 4 -13.38 4.69 18.79
CA THR A 4 -12.12 5.25 18.31
C THR A 4 -11.93 4.76 16.89
N THR A 5 -12.28 5.59 15.92
CA THR A 5 -11.85 5.39 14.54
C THR A 5 -10.32 5.27 14.59
N PRO A 6 -9.73 4.11 14.25
CA PRO A 6 -8.30 3.94 14.31
C PRO A 6 -7.65 5.05 13.46
N SER A 7 -6.63 5.70 14.05
CA SER A 7 -5.86 6.74 13.37
C SER A 7 -5.20 6.17 12.11
N GLY A 8 -4.76 7.04 11.19
CA GLY A 8 -4.20 6.59 9.93
C GLY A 8 -3.06 5.57 10.08
N GLN A 9 -2.14 5.87 10.99
CA GLN A 9 -1.03 4.96 11.32
C GLN A 9 -1.47 3.69 12.06
N ASP A 10 -2.59 3.73 12.78
CA ASP A 10 -3.09 2.62 13.58
C ASP A 10 -3.64 1.51 12.68
N LEU A 11 -4.28 1.86 11.56
CA LEU A 11 -4.72 0.87 10.56
C LEU A 11 -3.56 0.22 9.82
N GLU A 12 -2.50 0.98 9.56
CA GLU A 12 -1.28 0.44 8.97
C GLU A 12 -0.54 -0.50 9.93
N GLN A 13 -0.45 -0.11 11.20
CA GLN A 13 0.20 -0.89 12.24
C GLN A 13 -0.62 -2.14 12.63
N GLN A 14 -1.94 -2.04 12.64
CA GLN A 14 -2.84 -3.20 12.75
C GLN A 14 -2.64 -4.16 11.57
N LEU A 15 -2.45 -3.63 10.35
CA LEU A 15 -2.10 -4.45 9.21
C LEU A 15 -0.82 -5.22 9.49
N ASP A 16 0.25 -4.53 9.85
CA ASP A 16 1.55 -5.14 10.13
C ASP A 16 1.46 -6.25 11.19
N ASN A 17 0.72 -6.00 12.27
CA ASN A 17 0.55 -6.94 13.37
C ASN A 17 -0.26 -8.20 12.97
N ILE A 18 -1.40 -8.02 12.28
CA ILE A 18 -2.20 -9.15 11.75
C ILE A 18 -1.39 -9.96 10.74
N LEU A 19 -0.59 -9.27 9.92
CA LEU A 19 0.21 -9.86 8.86
C LEU A 19 1.49 -10.57 9.35
N SER A 20 1.96 -10.25 10.55
CA SER A 20 3.04 -10.99 11.23
C SER A 20 2.55 -12.40 11.61
N PHE A 21 1.32 -12.51 12.12
CA PHE A 21 0.75 -13.77 12.60
C PHE A 21 0.41 -14.78 11.49
N VAL A 22 0.00 -14.31 10.30
CA VAL A 22 -0.44 -15.18 9.19
C VAL A 22 0.74 -15.82 8.41
N THR A 23 1.98 -15.44 8.70
CA THR A 23 3.15 -15.95 7.95
C THR A 23 3.85 -17.14 8.63
N GLN A 24 3.66 -18.34 8.08
CA GLN A 24 4.69 -19.39 8.09
C GLN A 24 5.45 -19.33 6.75
N PRO A 25 6.79 -19.36 6.73
CA PRO A 25 7.61 -19.22 5.51
C PRO A 25 7.53 -20.39 4.51
N SER A 26 6.76 -21.44 4.80
CA SER A 26 6.79 -22.72 4.08
C SER A 26 5.86 -22.84 2.85
N ASP A 27 4.90 -21.94 2.65
CA ASP A 27 4.04 -21.94 1.44
C ASP A 27 4.71 -21.25 0.23
N ALA A 28 6.03 -21.02 0.32
CA ALA A 28 6.86 -20.27 -0.61
C ALA A 28 7.38 -21.11 -1.79
N ASN A 29 6.51 -21.56 -2.71
CA ASN A 29 6.99 -21.86 -4.08
C ASN A 29 5.91 -21.77 -5.17
N PRO A 30 5.99 -20.76 -6.05
CA PRO A 30 5.93 -21.04 -7.50
C PRO A 30 7.00 -20.25 -8.29
N PRO A 31 7.19 -20.56 -9.59
CA PRO A 31 8.46 -20.98 -10.16
C PRO A 31 9.50 -19.86 -10.25
N ALA A 32 10.76 -20.28 -10.09
CA ALA A 32 11.94 -19.50 -10.40
C ALA A 32 11.88 -18.94 -11.83
N SER A 33 11.78 -17.62 -11.97
CA SER A 33 12.19 -16.90 -13.17
C SER A 33 12.61 -15.47 -12.85
N SER A 34 13.93 -15.33 -12.71
CA SER A 34 14.77 -14.25 -13.23
C SER A 34 14.30 -12.79 -13.10
N LYS A 35 15.00 -12.05 -12.22
CA LYS A 35 15.32 -10.61 -12.29
C LYS A 35 14.15 -9.67 -12.62
N ASN A 36 13.22 -9.44 -11.68
CA ASN A 36 12.37 -8.23 -11.58
C ASN A 36 11.65 -8.23 -10.21
N THR A 37 12.32 -7.80 -9.15
CA THR A 37 11.86 -7.90 -7.74
C THR A 37 10.52 -7.19 -7.50
N ASP A 38 10.27 -6.06 -8.19
CA ASP A 38 9.04 -5.25 -8.04
C ASP A 38 7.81 -5.90 -8.71
N GLN A 39 8.07 -6.69 -9.76
CA GLN A 39 7.03 -7.33 -10.56
C GLN A 39 6.68 -8.71 -9.99
N ASP A 40 7.67 -9.41 -9.43
CA ASP A 40 7.47 -10.66 -8.67
C ASP A 40 6.57 -10.46 -7.45
N THR A 41 6.81 -9.37 -6.71
CA THR A 41 6.03 -9.03 -5.50
C THR A 41 4.57 -8.70 -5.84
N LEU A 42 4.32 -7.99 -6.95
CA LEU A 42 2.97 -7.72 -7.45
C LEU A 42 2.28 -9.00 -7.94
N ASN A 43 2.99 -9.88 -8.65
CA ASN A 43 2.43 -11.14 -9.14
C ASN A 43 2.01 -12.05 -7.97
N LYS A 44 2.79 -12.09 -6.89
CA LYS A 44 2.40 -12.78 -5.64
C LYS A 44 1.11 -12.21 -5.07
N ALA A 45 0.99 -10.89 -4.97
CA ALA A 45 -0.23 -10.25 -4.47
C ALA A 45 -1.48 -10.64 -5.30
N LEU A 46 -1.35 -10.65 -6.62
CA LEU A 46 -2.42 -11.07 -7.53
C LEU A 46 -2.76 -12.56 -7.43
N TYR A 47 -1.77 -13.40 -7.16
CA TYR A 47 -1.99 -14.83 -6.91
C TYR A 47 -2.85 -15.06 -5.65
N TYR A 48 -2.50 -14.44 -4.53
CA TYR A 48 -3.29 -14.56 -3.29
C TYR A 48 -4.68 -13.94 -3.45
N LEU A 49 -4.80 -12.87 -4.23
CA LEU A 49 -6.09 -12.25 -4.56
C LEU A 49 -7.01 -13.23 -5.30
N LYS A 50 -6.45 -13.98 -6.27
CA LYS A 50 -7.19 -14.99 -7.04
C LYS A 50 -7.61 -16.18 -6.17
N ASN A 51 -6.82 -16.53 -5.16
CA ASN A 51 -7.13 -17.60 -4.21
C ASN A 51 -7.97 -17.13 -3.02
N GLU A 52 -8.65 -15.98 -3.14
CA GLU A 52 -9.53 -15.40 -2.11
C GLU A 52 -8.83 -15.07 -0.77
N GLN A 53 -7.50 -15.09 -0.75
CA GLN A 53 -6.68 -14.75 0.41
C GLN A 53 -6.40 -13.25 0.45
N GLY A 54 -7.45 -12.46 0.67
CA GLY A 54 -7.37 -10.99 0.65
C GLY A 54 -6.29 -10.42 1.57
N ALA A 55 -6.13 -10.96 2.78
CA ALA A 55 -5.14 -10.47 3.75
C ALA A 55 -3.70 -10.66 3.25
N LEU A 56 -3.39 -11.83 2.70
CA LEU A 56 -2.08 -12.12 2.12
C LEU A 56 -1.85 -11.32 0.83
N ALA A 57 -2.87 -11.16 0.00
CA ALA A 57 -2.81 -10.28 -1.17
C ALA A 57 -2.46 -8.85 -0.76
N ALA A 58 -3.11 -8.31 0.28
CA ALA A 58 -2.86 -6.96 0.77
C ALA A 58 -1.43 -6.78 1.29
N LYS A 59 -0.85 -7.81 1.93
CA LYS A 59 0.54 -7.82 2.39
C LYS A 59 1.51 -7.65 1.22
N TRP A 60 1.43 -8.53 0.23
CA TRP A 60 2.29 -8.48 -0.94
C TRP A 60 2.06 -7.20 -1.75
N MET A 61 0.82 -6.72 -1.80
CA MET A 61 0.49 -5.45 -2.45
C MET A 61 1.14 -4.26 -1.72
N ARG A 62 1.14 -4.26 -0.38
CA ARG A 62 1.81 -3.24 0.44
C ARG A 62 3.32 -3.26 0.21
N LEU A 63 3.94 -4.43 0.20
CA LEU A 63 5.38 -4.56 -0.08
C LEU A 63 5.73 -4.01 -1.46
N ALA A 64 4.96 -4.36 -2.49
CA ALA A 64 5.17 -3.84 -3.84
C ALA A 64 4.91 -2.31 -3.91
N ALA A 65 3.91 -1.80 -3.19
CA ALA A 65 3.61 -0.37 -3.14
C ALA A 65 4.71 0.43 -2.44
N MET A 66 5.30 -0.15 -1.38
CA MET A 66 6.44 0.42 -0.65
C MET A 66 7.75 0.35 -1.43
N ALA A 67 7.85 -0.54 -2.43
CA ALA A 67 8.92 -0.55 -3.42
C ALA A 67 8.73 0.50 -4.54
N GLY A 68 7.70 1.36 -4.44
CA GLY A 68 7.42 2.42 -5.42
C GLY A 68 6.55 1.98 -6.59
N ASN A 69 6.09 0.72 -6.66
CA ASN A 69 5.29 0.23 -7.77
C ASN A 69 3.89 0.91 -7.79
N TYR A 70 3.68 1.80 -8.77
CA TYR A 70 2.43 2.57 -8.92
C TYR A 70 1.20 1.67 -9.13
N ARG A 71 1.34 0.49 -9.75
CA ARG A 71 0.22 -0.46 -9.90
C ARG A 71 -0.18 -1.04 -8.55
N ALA A 72 0.81 -1.38 -7.72
CA ALA A 72 0.57 -1.89 -6.38
C ALA A 72 -0.06 -0.83 -5.47
N GLN A 73 0.42 0.41 -5.55
CA GLN A 73 -0.19 1.56 -4.86
C GLN A 73 -1.66 1.72 -5.24
N PHE A 74 -1.99 1.60 -6.53
CA PHE A 74 -3.38 1.63 -6.99
C PHE A 74 -4.24 0.51 -6.40
N TYR A 75 -3.79 -0.76 -6.51
CA TYR A 75 -4.54 -1.89 -5.99
C TYR A 75 -4.69 -1.87 -4.48
N LEU A 76 -3.66 -1.44 -3.74
CA LEU A 76 -3.73 -1.27 -2.30
C LEU A 76 -4.76 -0.19 -1.93
N GLY A 77 -4.81 0.91 -2.68
CA GLY A 77 -5.84 1.92 -2.53
C GLY A 77 -7.25 1.34 -2.71
N LEU A 78 -7.46 0.49 -3.72
CA LEU A 78 -8.72 -0.22 -3.91
C LEU A 78 -9.04 -1.20 -2.78
N PHE A 79 -8.04 -1.90 -2.23
CA PHE A 79 -8.24 -2.81 -1.10
C PHE A 79 -8.74 -2.05 0.13
N PHE A 80 -8.18 -0.87 0.41
CA PHE A 80 -8.70 -0.02 1.47
C PHE A 80 -10.12 0.47 1.20
N ILE A 81 -10.47 0.82 -0.04
CA ILE A 81 -11.83 1.28 -0.35
C ILE A 81 -12.86 0.16 -0.22
N LYS A 82 -12.49 -1.05 -0.66
CA LYS A 82 -13.36 -2.24 -0.65
C LYS A 82 -13.32 -3.02 0.66
N GLY A 83 -12.34 -2.79 1.52
CA GLY A 83 -12.10 -3.60 2.72
C GLY A 83 -11.58 -5.01 2.40
N GLN A 84 -10.82 -5.17 1.31
CA GLN A 84 -10.39 -6.49 0.84
C GLN A 84 -9.09 -6.92 1.54
N GLY A 85 -9.23 -7.72 2.59
CA GLY A 85 -8.09 -8.18 3.40
C GLY A 85 -7.43 -7.10 4.25
N VAL A 86 -7.97 -5.88 4.20
CA VAL A 86 -7.58 -4.73 4.99
C VAL A 86 -8.85 -4.07 5.55
N PRO A 87 -8.77 -3.37 6.69
CA PRO A 87 -9.89 -2.60 7.20
C PRO A 87 -10.30 -1.51 6.20
N GLN A 88 -11.61 -1.40 5.96
CA GLN A 88 -12.14 -0.45 4.99
C GLN A 88 -11.86 0.99 5.41
N SER A 89 -11.21 1.76 4.54
CA SER A 89 -10.88 3.16 4.79
C SER A 89 -10.71 3.94 3.49
N VAL A 90 -11.71 4.76 3.16
CA VAL A 90 -11.66 5.66 1.99
C VAL A 90 -10.50 6.66 2.08
N PHE A 91 -10.13 7.06 3.31
CA PHE A 91 -9.00 7.97 3.55
C PHE A 91 -7.66 7.37 3.09
N HIS A 92 -7.34 6.14 3.53
CA HIS A 92 -6.12 5.45 3.11
C HIS A 92 -6.17 5.11 1.62
N GLY A 93 -7.34 4.69 1.14
CA GLY A 93 -7.58 4.44 -0.28
C GLY A 93 -7.21 5.63 -1.14
N ALA A 94 -7.72 6.82 -0.79
CA ALA A 94 -7.41 8.07 -1.48
C ALA A 94 -5.92 8.45 -1.40
N ALA A 95 -5.25 8.18 -0.27
CA ALA A 95 -3.83 8.46 -0.13
C ALA A 95 -2.97 7.59 -1.06
N TRP A 96 -3.20 6.28 -1.08
CA TRP A 96 -2.49 5.36 -1.97
C TRP A 96 -2.79 5.61 -3.45
N LEU A 97 -4.04 5.94 -3.79
CA LEU A 97 -4.39 6.34 -5.16
C LEU A 97 -3.78 7.69 -5.55
N SER A 98 -3.63 8.63 -4.60
CA SER A 98 -2.94 9.90 -4.84
C SER A 98 -1.49 9.65 -5.26
N LEU A 99 -0.78 8.73 -4.59
CA LEU A 99 0.58 8.33 -4.97
C LEU A 99 0.64 7.79 -6.40
N ALA A 100 -0.21 6.80 -6.71
CA ALA A 100 -0.26 6.21 -8.04
C ALA A 100 -0.62 7.25 -9.14
N SER A 101 -1.56 8.15 -8.84
CA SER A 101 -1.96 9.23 -9.76
C SER A 101 -0.84 10.26 -9.97
N SER A 102 -0.04 10.55 -8.94
CA SER A 102 1.12 11.44 -9.02
C SER A 102 2.21 10.87 -9.94
N GLN A 103 2.30 9.54 -10.03
CA GLN A 103 3.17 8.84 -10.99
C GLN A 103 2.58 8.73 -12.40
N GLY A 104 1.43 9.36 -12.67
CA GLY A 104 0.78 9.37 -13.98
C GLY A 104 -0.04 8.12 -14.31
N TYR A 105 -0.38 7.28 -13.32
CA TYR A 105 -1.19 6.09 -13.57
C TYR A 105 -2.66 6.46 -13.82
N GLU A 106 -3.09 6.43 -15.09
CA GLU A 106 -4.44 6.84 -15.52
C GLU A 106 -5.59 6.18 -14.73
N PRO A 107 -5.58 4.87 -14.43
CA PRO A 107 -6.65 4.26 -13.65
C PRO A 107 -6.74 4.81 -12.22
N ALA A 108 -5.63 5.24 -11.62
CA ALA A 108 -5.66 5.90 -10.31
C ALA A 108 -6.25 7.30 -10.39
N ILE A 109 -6.00 8.04 -11.47
CA ILE A 109 -6.59 9.36 -11.72
C ILE A 109 -8.12 9.23 -11.82
N GLU A 110 -8.60 8.23 -12.57
CA GLU A 110 -10.04 7.96 -12.71
C GLU A 110 -10.66 7.57 -11.36
N ALA A 111 -10.06 6.62 -10.63
CA ALA A 111 -10.54 6.22 -9.31
C ALA A 111 -10.56 7.38 -8.30
N MET A 112 -9.56 8.28 -8.35
CA MET A 112 -9.53 9.50 -7.55
C MET A 112 -10.66 10.48 -7.91
N SER A 113 -11.00 10.57 -9.20
CA SER A 113 -12.13 11.38 -9.66
C SER A 113 -13.44 10.86 -9.08
N ASP A 114 -13.62 9.54 -9.03
CA ASP A 114 -14.81 8.94 -8.44
C ASP A 114 -14.88 9.14 -6.92
N ILE A 115 -13.78 8.91 -6.21
CA ILE A 115 -13.70 9.13 -4.76
C ILE A 115 -13.98 10.58 -4.41
N ARG A 116 -13.49 11.54 -5.21
CA ARG A 116 -13.72 12.98 -4.99
C ARG A 116 -15.21 13.35 -4.97
N LYS A 117 -16.07 12.58 -5.64
CA LYS A 117 -17.53 12.80 -5.61
C LYS A 117 -18.15 12.41 -4.27
N HIS A 118 -17.54 11.45 -3.56
CA HIS A 118 -18.09 10.86 -2.34
C HIS A 118 -17.37 11.29 -1.06
N ILE A 119 -16.12 11.75 -1.14
CA ILE A 119 -15.33 12.24 -0.01
C ILE A 119 -15.41 13.77 0.11
N SER A 120 -15.41 14.30 1.33
CA SER A 120 -15.35 15.75 1.53
C SER A 120 -13.99 16.32 1.13
N THR A 121 -13.97 17.56 0.65
CA THR A 121 -12.76 18.26 0.21
C THR A 121 -11.68 18.34 1.29
N LYS A 122 -12.09 18.52 2.56
CA LYS A 122 -11.16 18.53 3.69
C LYS A 122 -10.48 17.17 3.87
N ARG A 123 -11.26 16.08 3.93
CA ARG A 123 -10.74 14.70 4.03
C ARG A 123 -9.85 14.32 2.87
N LEU A 124 -10.17 14.78 1.65
CA LEU A 124 -9.34 14.58 0.47
C LEU A 124 -7.97 15.26 0.62
N LYS A 125 -7.95 16.53 1.05
CA LYS A 125 -6.70 17.25 1.30
C LYS A 125 -5.87 16.58 2.39
N ASP A 126 -6.51 16.16 3.47
CA ASP A 126 -5.83 15.44 4.55
C ASP A 126 -5.21 14.12 4.03
N ALA A 127 -5.92 13.39 3.17
CA ALA A 127 -5.41 12.16 2.55
C ALA A 127 -4.25 12.43 1.58
N GLN A 128 -4.28 13.54 0.84
CA GLN A 128 -3.18 13.97 -0.02
C GLN A 128 -1.94 14.38 0.78
N CYS A 129 -2.11 15.09 1.90
CA CYS A 129 -1.01 15.41 2.81
C CYS A 129 -0.37 14.13 3.36
N TYR A 130 -1.20 13.15 3.74
CA TYR A 130 -0.71 11.86 4.18
C TYR A 130 -0.02 11.07 3.05
N ALA A 131 -0.53 11.14 1.82
CA ALA A 131 0.14 10.58 0.64
C ALA A 131 1.54 11.17 0.45
N ALA A 132 1.71 12.48 0.68
CA ALA A 132 3.04 13.11 0.61
C ALA A 132 4.00 12.54 1.66
N SER A 133 3.53 12.27 2.88
CA SER A 133 4.37 11.62 3.91
C SER A 133 4.73 10.19 3.55
N LEU A 134 3.81 9.44 2.93
CA LEU A 134 4.08 8.09 2.43
C LEU A 134 5.09 8.10 1.27
N TYR A 135 5.00 9.08 0.36
CA TYR A 135 5.96 9.25 -0.72
C TYR A 135 7.37 9.43 -0.18
N GLU A 136 7.52 10.30 0.81
CA GLU A 136 8.81 10.53 1.46
C GLU A 136 9.33 9.27 2.15
N GLN A 137 8.49 8.53 2.86
CA GLN A 137 8.87 7.27 3.49
C GLN A 137 9.33 6.22 2.45
N ILE A 138 8.60 6.07 1.35
CA ILE A 138 8.95 5.15 0.25
C ILE A 138 10.31 5.54 -0.35
N HIS A 139 10.52 6.83 -0.61
CA HIS A 139 11.80 7.34 -1.09
C HIS A 139 12.91 7.08 -0.08
N GLN A 140 12.73 7.40 1.20
CA GLN A 140 13.72 7.13 2.23
C GLN A 140 14.09 5.65 2.30
N LEU A 141 13.11 4.73 2.21
CA LEU A 141 13.38 3.29 2.19
C LEU A 141 14.20 2.90 0.95
N GLN A 142 13.87 3.42 -0.23
CA GLN A 142 14.56 3.13 -1.48
C GLN A 142 16.00 3.69 -1.52
N PHE A 143 16.22 4.86 -0.92
CA PHE A 143 17.51 5.56 -0.88
C PHE A 143 18.29 5.34 0.42
N SER A 144 17.74 4.61 1.40
CA SER A 144 18.40 4.30 2.68
C SER A 144 19.76 3.61 2.51
N HIS A 145 19.89 2.78 1.49
CA HIS A 145 21.13 2.12 1.08
C HIS A 145 22.21 3.10 0.55
N LEU A 146 21.80 4.27 0.05
CA LEU A 146 22.67 5.23 -0.64
C LEU A 146 23.22 6.33 0.26
N ILE A 147 22.82 6.38 1.53
CA ILE A 147 23.43 7.25 2.53
C ILE A 147 24.51 6.42 3.25
N PRO A 148 25.80 6.55 2.90
CA PRO A 148 26.84 6.01 3.76
C PRO A 148 26.67 6.68 5.12
N ILE A 149 26.44 5.89 6.17
CA ILE A 149 26.57 6.35 7.54
C ILE A 149 28.03 6.75 7.68
N SER A 150 28.35 8.02 7.42
CA SER A 150 29.59 8.62 7.88
C SER A 150 29.52 8.54 9.39
N HIS A 151 30.08 7.45 9.92
CA HIS A 151 30.45 7.35 11.31
C HIS A 151 31.48 8.45 11.53
N GLU A 152 31.00 9.65 11.89
CA GLU A 152 31.86 10.72 12.38
C GLU A 152 32.55 10.21 13.65
N LYS A 153 33.83 10.55 13.70
CA LYS A 153 34.90 9.92 14.45
C LYS A 153 35.13 10.64 15.77
#